data_AF-A0A9D6DKE2-F1
#
_entry.id   AF-A0A9D6DKE2-F1
#
_cell.length_a   1.000
_cell.length_b   1.000
_cell.length_c   1.000
_cell.angle_alpha   90.00
_cell.angle_beta   90.00
_cell.angle_gamma   90.00
#
_symmetry.space_group_name_H-M   'P 1'
#
loop_
_entity.id
_entity.type
_entity.pdbx_description
1 polymer ?
#
loop_
_entity_poly.entity_id
_entity_poly.type
_entity_poly.pdbx_seq_one_letter_code
_entity_poly.pdbx_strand_id
1 'polypeptide(L)'
;IMAKVRSLQEANPMLGHRGCRLGITYPEIYEMQVRAVVEAACSVAAQGGRVEPEIMIPLTGTVGEMRRAWEQTKKVADGVVAEMGVPVKYLIGTMIEVPRAALIADQIAQDAEFFSFGTNDLTQLTYGYSRDDVAKFLPFYLDNGLVPSDPFSVLDQEGVGELVKIGIERGRRVRPDLKIGICGEHGGEPSSVEFCHKVGMTYVSCSPFMIPIARLAAAQARIKARHASEGTSHA
;
A
#
# COMPACT_ATOMS: atom_id res chain seq x y z
N ILE A 1 -33.57 -8.80 -7.27
CA ILE A 1 -32.30 -8.32 -7.88
C ILE A 1 -32.27 -6.80 -8.03
N MET A 2 -33.15 -6.17 -8.83
CA MET A 2 -33.11 -4.71 -9.08
C MET A 2 -33.21 -3.81 -7.82
N ALA A 3 -33.94 -4.23 -6.78
CA ALA A 3 -33.98 -3.50 -5.51
C ALA A 3 -32.60 -3.47 -4.82
N LYS A 4 -31.88 -4.61 -4.82
CA LYS A 4 -30.53 -4.70 -4.25
C LYS A 4 -29.52 -3.90 -5.08
N VAL A 5 -29.59 -3.98 -6.41
CA VAL A 5 -28.75 -3.17 -7.31
C VAL A 5 -28.91 -1.68 -6.99
N ARG A 6 -30.14 -1.18 -6.91
CA ARG A 6 -30.40 0.21 -6.55
C ARG A 6 -29.93 0.58 -5.15
N SER A 7 -30.06 -0.33 -4.16
CA SER A 7 -29.57 -0.06 -2.80
C SER A 7 -28.04 -0.05 -2.68
N LEU A 8 -27.32 -0.70 -3.61
CA LEU A 8 -25.86 -0.74 -3.65
C LEU A 8 -25.27 0.34 -4.56
N GLN A 9 -26.11 1.08 -5.28
CA GLN A 9 -25.64 2.13 -6.18
C GLN A 9 -25.14 3.31 -5.35
N GLU A 10 -23.92 3.75 -5.64
CA GLU A 10 -23.27 4.86 -4.96
C GLU A 10 -23.02 6.01 -5.94
N ALA A 11 -23.07 7.25 -5.43
CA ALA A 11 -22.77 8.42 -6.23
C ALA A 11 -21.29 8.48 -6.64
N ASN A 12 -20.38 8.10 -5.72
CA ASN A 12 -18.93 8.07 -5.94
C ASN A 12 -18.35 6.72 -5.44
N PRO A 13 -18.37 5.66 -6.28
CA PRO A 13 -17.95 4.31 -5.85
C PRO A 13 -16.50 4.21 -5.35
N MET A 14 -15.61 5.08 -5.83
CA MET A 14 -14.22 5.15 -5.36
C MET A 14 -14.14 5.45 -3.85
N LEU A 15 -15.06 6.25 -3.31
CA LEU A 15 -15.12 6.65 -1.89
C LEU A 15 -16.14 5.85 -1.08
N GLY A 16 -16.74 4.82 -1.67
CA GLY A 16 -17.91 4.14 -1.14
C GLY A 16 -17.65 3.03 -0.12
N HIS A 17 -18.58 2.08 -0.07
CA HIS A 17 -18.59 0.93 0.82
C HIS A 17 -17.70 -0.21 0.28
N ARG A 18 -16.39 0.00 0.36
CA ARG A 18 -15.36 -0.93 -0.11
C ARG A 18 -14.19 -1.05 0.88
N GLY A 19 -13.23 -1.91 0.57
CA GLY A 19 -12.04 -2.15 1.39
C GLY A 19 -12.38 -2.57 2.82
N CYS A 20 -11.66 -2.06 3.82
CA CYS A 20 -11.89 -2.39 5.22
C CYS A 20 -13.32 -2.12 5.68
N ARG A 21 -14.01 -1.12 5.13
CA ARG A 21 -15.39 -0.79 5.49
C ARG A 21 -16.33 -1.95 5.19
N LEU A 22 -16.16 -2.59 4.02
CA LEU A 22 -16.95 -3.74 3.62
C LEU A 22 -16.61 -4.96 4.50
N GLY A 23 -15.32 -5.23 4.70
CA GLY A 23 -14.87 -6.34 5.55
C GLY A 23 -15.26 -6.19 7.02
N ILE A 24 -15.43 -4.97 7.52
CA ILE A 24 -15.90 -4.73 8.90
C ILE A 24 -17.41 -4.97 9.02
N THR A 25 -18.21 -4.52 8.05
CA THR A 25 -19.67 -4.68 8.08
C THR A 25 -20.14 -6.07 7.68
N TYR A 26 -19.36 -6.78 6.85
CA TYR A 26 -19.58 -8.15 6.39
C TYR A 26 -18.34 -8.99 6.69
N PRO A 27 -18.06 -9.27 7.98
CA PRO A 27 -16.84 -9.94 8.43
C PRO A 27 -16.60 -11.29 7.78
N GLU A 28 -17.66 -12.01 7.41
CA GLU A 28 -17.58 -13.31 6.73
C GLU A 28 -16.75 -13.28 5.45
N ILE A 29 -16.64 -12.12 4.78
CA ILE A 29 -15.80 -11.95 3.58
C ILE A 29 -14.32 -12.06 3.95
N TYR A 30 -13.89 -11.33 4.97
CA TYR A 30 -12.50 -11.36 5.44
C TYR A 30 -12.19 -12.71 6.11
N GLU A 31 -13.12 -13.26 6.88
CA GLU A 31 -12.95 -14.59 7.48
C GLU A 31 -12.70 -15.66 6.42
N MET A 32 -13.49 -15.67 5.33
CA MET A 32 -13.29 -16.59 4.21
C MET A 32 -11.94 -16.37 3.52
N GLN A 33 -11.59 -15.12 3.20
CA GLN A 33 -10.33 -14.81 2.50
C GLN A 33 -9.09 -15.17 3.33
N VAL A 34 -9.09 -14.82 4.62
CA VAL A 34 -7.99 -15.12 5.53
C VAL A 34 -7.84 -16.62 5.72
N ARG A 35 -8.96 -17.34 5.91
CA ARG A 35 -8.94 -18.81 5.99
C ARG A 35 -8.32 -19.41 4.73
N ALA A 36 -8.77 -19.01 3.54
CA ALA A 36 -8.25 -19.51 2.28
C ALA A 36 -6.73 -19.28 2.12
N VAL A 37 -6.24 -18.08 2.48
CA VAL A 37 -4.80 -17.75 2.43
C VAL A 37 -4.00 -18.63 3.39
N VAL A 38 -4.47 -18.78 4.63
CA VAL A 38 -3.74 -19.50 5.67
C VAL A 38 -3.80 -21.02 5.45
N GLU A 39 -4.93 -21.58 5.03
CA GLU A 39 -5.05 -23.00 4.66
C GLU A 39 -4.11 -23.35 3.49
N ALA A 40 -4.06 -22.50 2.46
CA ALA A 40 -3.12 -22.67 1.36
C ALA A 40 -1.65 -22.62 1.85
N ALA A 41 -1.33 -21.69 2.74
CA ALA A 41 0.01 -21.59 3.32
C ALA A 41 0.38 -22.82 4.16
N CYS A 42 -0.54 -23.32 5.00
CA CYS A 42 -0.35 -24.56 5.76
C CYS A 42 -0.14 -25.76 4.83
N SER A 43 -0.88 -25.83 3.73
CA SER A 43 -0.77 -26.91 2.74
C SER A 43 0.60 -26.93 2.06
N VAL A 44 1.12 -25.75 1.67
CA VAL A 44 2.47 -25.61 1.11
C VAL A 44 3.54 -25.97 2.14
N ALA A 45 3.39 -25.50 3.38
CA ALA A 45 4.32 -25.79 4.47
C ALA A 45 4.37 -27.29 4.81
N ALA A 46 3.23 -27.98 4.82
CA ALA A 46 3.15 -29.43 5.04
C ALA A 46 3.89 -30.24 3.98
N GLN A 47 4.03 -29.70 2.77
CA GLN A 47 4.79 -30.31 1.66
C GLN A 47 6.28 -29.94 1.70
N GLY A 48 6.74 -29.26 2.75
CA GLY A 48 8.14 -28.81 2.90
C GLY A 48 8.46 -27.49 2.18
N GLY A 49 7.46 -26.81 1.62
CA GLY A 49 7.62 -25.49 1.01
C GLY A 49 7.79 -24.40 2.07
N ARG A 50 8.53 -23.32 1.74
CA ARG A 50 8.63 -22.12 2.58
C ARG A 50 7.63 -21.07 2.12
N VAL A 51 6.75 -20.64 3.00
CA VAL A 51 5.73 -19.62 2.74
C VAL A 51 5.51 -18.76 3.99
N GLU A 52 5.44 -17.45 3.79
CA GLU A 52 5.25 -16.44 4.84
C GLU A 52 4.21 -15.41 4.32
N PRO A 53 2.90 -15.63 4.53
CA PRO A 53 1.87 -14.75 3.97
C PRO A 53 1.89 -13.35 4.59
N GLU A 54 1.66 -12.33 3.77
CA GLU A 54 1.44 -10.95 4.20
C GLU A 54 -0.01 -10.56 3.85
N ILE A 55 -0.84 -10.42 4.88
CA ILE A 55 -2.26 -10.08 4.74
C ILE A 55 -2.42 -8.57 4.91
N MET A 56 -2.89 -7.90 3.87
CA MET A 56 -2.96 -6.44 3.84
C MET A 56 -4.41 -5.94 3.88
N ILE A 57 -4.70 -5.03 4.81
CA ILE A 57 -5.99 -4.36 4.93
C ILE A 57 -6.03 -3.11 4.03
N PRO A 58 -6.97 -3.00 3.07
CA PRO A 58 -7.10 -1.84 2.20
C PRO A 58 -8.01 -0.74 2.81
N LEU A 59 -7.80 0.50 2.37
CA LEU A 59 -8.60 1.71 2.65
C LEU A 59 -8.75 2.07 4.13
N THR A 60 -7.84 1.60 4.97
CA THR A 60 -7.76 1.97 6.38
C THR A 60 -7.60 3.48 6.52
N GLY A 61 -8.49 4.15 7.25
CA GLY A 61 -8.40 5.59 7.53
C GLY A 61 -8.31 5.94 9.01
N THR A 62 -8.65 5.01 9.90
CA THR A 62 -8.73 5.20 11.35
C THR A 62 -8.09 4.05 12.12
N VAL A 63 -7.71 4.33 13.37
CA VAL A 63 -7.18 3.32 14.31
C VAL A 63 -8.23 2.23 14.58
N GLY A 64 -9.50 2.61 14.73
CA GLY A 64 -10.58 1.65 14.97
C GLY A 64 -10.78 0.68 13.80
N GLU A 65 -10.71 1.17 12.55
CA GLU A 65 -10.76 0.30 11.37
C GLU A 65 -9.57 -0.67 11.32
N MET A 66 -8.35 -0.16 11.53
CA MET A 66 -7.14 -0.99 11.53
C MET A 66 -7.23 -2.08 12.59
N ARG A 67 -7.51 -1.69 13.84
CA ARG A 67 -7.57 -2.60 14.97
C ARG A 67 -8.64 -3.66 14.81
N ARG A 68 -9.83 -3.26 14.37
CA ARG A 68 -10.95 -4.20 14.16
C ARG A 68 -10.61 -5.24 13.09
N ALA A 69 -10.08 -4.79 11.95
CA ALA A 69 -9.68 -5.68 10.86
C ALA A 69 -8.53 -6.60 11.28
N TRP A 70 -7.54 -6.08 12.03
CA TRP A 70 -6.44 -6.86 12.59
C TRP A 70 -6.93 -7.95 13.54
N GLU A 71 -7.77 -7.62 14.52
CA GLU A 71 -8.32 -8.58 15.50
C GLU A 71 -9.10 -9.70 14.80
N GLN A 72 -9.92 -9.35 13.81
CA GLN A 72 -10.68 -10.32 13.00
C GLN A 72 -9.74 -11.25 12.22
N THR A 73 -8.76 -10.67 11.52
CA THR A 73 -7.79 -11.39 10.70
C THR A 73 -6.96 -12.35 11.55
N LYS A 74 -6.43 -11.85 12.66
CA LYS A 74 -5.59 -12.63 13.57
C LYS A 74 -6.35 -13.80 14.19
N LYS A 75 -7.58 -13.57 14.64
CA LYS A 75 -8.44 -14.63 15.19
C LYS A 75 -8.62 -15.79 14.21
N VAL A 76 -8.90 -15.49 12.94
CA VAL A 76 -9.12 -16.51 11.91
C VAL A 76 -7.81 -17.21 11.57
N ALA A 77 -6.74 -16.46 11.33
CA ALA A 77 -5.44 -17.02 10.97
C ALA A 77 -4.90 -17.94 12.06
N ASP A 78 -4.92 -17.50 13.32
CA ASP A 78 -4.48 -18.33 14.46
C ASP A 78 -5.38 -19.58 14.63
N GLY A 79 -6.69 -19.44 14.41
CA GLY A 79 -7.63 -20.56 14.44
C GLY A 79 -7.31 -21.63 13.38
N VAL A 80 -7.02 -21.22 12.14
CA VAL A 80 -6.66 -22.14 11.05
C VAL A 80 -5.31 -22.80 11.31
N VAL A 81 -4.30 -22.05 11.77
CA VAL A 81 -3.00 -22.63 12.12
C VAL A 81 -3.14 -23.70 13.21
N ALA A 82 -3.98 -23.44 14.23
CA ALA A 82 -4.27 -24.40 15.29
C ALA A 82 -5.04 -25.63 14.77
N GLU A 83 -6.04 -25.43 13.91
CA GLU A 83 -6.85 -26.48 13.30
C GLU A 83 -6.00 -27.42 12.43
N MET A 84 -5.11 -26.86 11.61
CA MET A 84 -4.26 -27.61 10.69
C MET A 84 -3.06 -28.25 11.38
N GLY A 85 -2.64 -27.74 12.55
CA GLY A 85 -1.47 -28.22 13.27
C GLY A 85 -0.13 -27.96 12.54
N VAL A 86 -0.12 -27.10 11.53
CA VAL A 86 1.07 -26.75 10.73
C VAL A 86 1.47 -25.30 11.03
N PRO A 87 2.64 -25.07 11.64
CA PRO A 87 3.06 -23.72 11.99
C PRO A 87 3.38 -22.91 10.72
N VAL A 88 2.69 -21.78 10.56
CA VAL A 88 2.94 -20.81 9.49
C VAL A 88 3.11 -19.43 10.10
N LYS A 89 4.20 -18.75 9.74
CA LYS A 89 4.39 -17.33 10.07
C LYS A 89 3.63 -16.49 9.06
N TYR A 90 2.93 -15.46 9.54
CA TYR A 90 2.25 -14.49 8.69
C TYR A 90 2.37 -13.10 9.32
N LEU A 91 2.18 -12.07 8.51
CA LEU A 91 2.11 -10.66 8.95
C LEU A 91 0.76 -10.06 8.57
N ILE A 92 0.28 -9.14 9.39
CA ILE A 92 -0.90 -8.33 9.10
C ILE A 92 -0.47 -6.87 8.98
N GLY A 93 -0.67 -6.29 7.81
CA GLY A 93 -0.33 -4.90 7.52
C GLY A 93 -1.49 -4.15 6.89
N THR A 94 -1.21 -2.94 6.42
CA THR A 94 -2.22 -2.09 5.80
C THR A 94 -1.69 -1.37 4.59
N MET A 95 -2.60 -1.09 3.67
CA MET A 95 -2.35 -0.09 2.64
C MET A 95 -2.42 1.31 3.27
N ILE A 96 -1.48 2.17 2.91
CA ILE A 96 -1.50 3.62 3.21
C ILE A 96 -1.89 4.32 1.92
N GLU A 97 -3.19 4.47 1.73
CA GLU A 97 -3.79 5.01 0.51
C GLU A 97 -4.85 6.09 0.79
N VAL A 98 -5.20 6.31 2.06
CA VAL A 98 -6.04 7.42 2.50
C VAL A 98 -5.14 8.48 3.15
N PRO A 99 -5.24 9.78 2.79
CA PRO A 99 -4.39 10.82 3.38
C PRO A 99 -4.40 10.85 4.91
N ARG A 100 -5.58 10.61 5.52
CA ARG A 100 -5.70 10.49 6.97
C ARG A 100 -4.82 9.40 7.56
N ALA A 101 -4.67 8.26 6.89
CA ALA A 101 -3.83 7.15 7.36
C ALA A 101 -2.36 7.54 7.43
N ALA A 102 -1.85 8.28 6.44
CA ALA A 102 -0.50 8.82 6.47
C ALA A 102 -0.33 9.83 7.63
N LEU A 103 -1.31 10.70 7.84
CA LEU A 103 -1.30 11.72 8.90
C LEU A 103 -1.41 11.16 10.32
N ILE A 104 -1.80 9.91 10.51
CA ILE A 104 -1.83 9.24 11.84
C ILE A 104 -1.10 7.90 11.81
N ALA A 105 -0.10 7.76 10.94
CA ALA A 105 0.58 6.49 10.68
C ALA A 105 1.29 5.91 11.90
N ASP A 106 1.69 6.75 12.87
CA ASP A 106 2.20 6.33 14.17
C ASP A 106 1.17 5.49 14.95
N GLN A 107 -0.09 5.90 14.95
CA GLN A 107 -1.16 5.17 15.63
C GLN A 107 -1.53 3.90 14.87
N ILE A 108 -1.56 3.95 13.54
CA ILE A 108 -1.84 2.78 12.69
C ILE A 108 -0.74 1.72 12.84
N ALA A 109 0.53 2.13 12.96
CA ALA A 109 1.68 1.23 13.16
C ALA A 109 1.68 0.50 14.51
N GLN A 110 0.79 0.82 15.45
CA GLN A 110 0.66 0.02 16.68
C GLN A 110 0.21 -1.41 16.36
N ASP A 111 -0.74 -1.57 15.43
CA ASP A 111 -1.28 -2.87 15.03
C ASP A 111 -0.64 -3.39 13.72
N ALA A 112 -0.39 -2.51 12.75
CA ALA A 112 0.13 -2.91 11.44
C ALA A 112 1.62 -3.26 11.47
N GLU A 113 1.96 -4.41 10.91
CA GLU A 113 3.33 -4.97 10.87
C GLU A 113 4.11 -4.59 9.60
N PHE A 114 3.41 -4.06 8.59
CA PHE A 114 4.00 -3.46 7.40
C PHE A 114 3.06 -2.43 6.79
N PHE A 115 3.62 -1.51 6.00
CA PHE A 115 2.86 -0.58 5.14
C PHE A 115 3.13 -0.86 3.66
N SER A 116 2.08 -0.74 2.85
CA SER A 116 2.21 -0.58 1.41
C SER A 116 1.52 0.71 0.98
N PHE A 117 2.24 1.63 0.35
CA PHE A 117 1.64 2.84 -0.18
C PHE A 117 0.88 2.51 -1.46
N GLY A 118 -0.45 2.62 -1.39
CA GLY A 118 -1.36 2.55 -2.54
C GLY A 118 -1.43 3.91 -3.19
N THR A 119 -0.37 4.27 -3.91
CA THR A 119 -0.20 5.65 -4.40
C THR A 119 -1.21 6.06 -5.46
N ASN A 120 -1.86 5.12 -6.14
CA ASN A 120 -2.95 5.46 -7.06
C ASN A 120 -4.11 6.12 -6.31
N ASP A 121 -4.68 5.44 -5.30
CA ASP A 121 -5.78 5.97 -4.49
C ASP A 121 -5.30 7.17 -3.63
N LEU A 122 -4.05 7.15 -3.15
CA LEU A 122 -3.49 8.30 -2.43
C LEU A 122 -3.37 9.55 -3.31
N THR A 123 -2.92 9.42 -4.56
CA THR A 123 -2.89 10.52 -5.54
C THR A 123 -4.29 11.02 -5.81
N GLN A 124 -5.26 10.12 -6.06
CA GLN A 124 -6.65 10.51 -6.30
C GLN A 124 -7.20 11.36 -5.15
N LEU A 125 -6.99 10.93 -3.90
CA LEU A 125 -7.48 11.62 -2.71
C LEU A 125 -6.73 12.91 -2.40
N THR A 126 -5.45 13.00 -2.75
CA THR A 126 -4.62 14.18 -2.49
C THR A 126 -4.90 15.29 -3.50
N TYR A 127 -5.01 14.94 -4.79
CA TYR A 127 -5.37 15.89 -5.86
C TYR A 127 -6.87 16.17 -5.93
N GLY A 128 -7.70 15.27 -5.42
CA GLY A 128 -9.15 15.27 -5.71
C GLY A 128 -9.45 14.86 -7.16
N TYR A 129 -8.59 14.05 -7.77
CA TYR A 129 -8.73 13.61 -9.15
C TYR A 129 -9.38 12.22 -9.21
N SER A 130 -10.52 12.12 -9.89
CA SER A 130 -11.07 10.82 -10.30
C SER A 130 -10.25 10.29 -11.46
N ARG A 131 -9.61 9.12 -11.27
CA ARG A 131 -8.78 8.50 -12.31
C ARG A 131 -9.56 8.19 -13.58
N ASP A 132 -10.85 7.88 -13.46
CA ASP A 132 -11.72 7.58 -14.60
C ASP A 132 -12.15 8.85 -15.36
N ASP A 133 -12.08 10.02 -14.72
CA ASP A 133 -12.53 11.30 -15.29
C ASP A 133 -11.40 12.26 -15.66
N VAL A 134 -10.18 12.03 -15.17
CA VAL A 134 -9.04 12.95 -15.28
C VAL A 134 -8.64 13.24 -16.73
N ALA A 135 -8.86 12.27 -17.64
CA ALA A 135 -8.57 12.41 -19.06
C ALA A 135 -9.35 13.56 -19.74
N LYS A 136 -10.43 14.05 -19.13
CA LYS A 136 -11.24 15.17 -19.66
C LYS A 136 -10.52 16.52 -19.58
N PHE A 137 -9.56 16.68 -18.66
CA PHE A 137 -8.88 17.97 -18.44
C PHE A 137 -7.36 17.87 -18.30
N LEU A 138 -6.81 16.71 -17.94
CA LEU A 138 -5.37 16.55 -17.70
C LEU A 138 -4.51 16.93 -18.92
N PRO A 139 -4.87 16.59 -20.18
CA PRO A 139 -4.09 17.05 -21.34
C PRO A 139 -3.97 18.59 -21.40
N PHE A 140 -5.05 19.31 -21.12
CA PHE A 140 -5.01 20.77 -21.06
C PHE A 140 -4.08 21.28 -19.95
N TYR A 141 -4.08 20.62 -18.78
CA TYR A 141 -3.20 20.99 -17.67
C TYR A 141 -1.72 20.79 -18.03
N LEU A 142 -1.39 19.70 -18.73
CA LEU A 142 -0.04 19.41 -19.19
C LEU A 142 0.41 20.42 -20.25
N ASP A 143 -0.43 20.67 -21.26
CA ASP A 143 -0.12 21.60 -22.37
C ASP A 143 0.10 23.04 -21.88
N ASN A 144 -0.56 23.43 -20.78
CA ASN A 144 -0.43 24.75 -20.16
C ASN A 144 0.57 24.78 -18.99
N GLY A 145 1.28 23.68 -18.71
CA GLY A 145 2.27 23.59 -17.63
C GLY A 145 1.70 23.80 -16.22
N LEU A 146 0.40 23.51 -16.02
CA LEU A 146 -0.26 23.59 -14.71
C LEU A 146 0.14 22.43 -13.80
N VAL A 147 0.53 21.30 -14.40
CA VAL A 147 1.19 20.18 -13.72
C VAL A 147 2.40 19.74 -14.56
N PRO A 148 3.50 19.30 -13.92
CA PRO A 148 4.73 18.96 -14.64
C PRO A 148 4.65 17.61 -15.36
N SER A 149 3.76 16.72 -14.92
CA SER A 149 3.57 15.37 -15.44
C SER A 149 2.20 14.83 -15.04
N ASP A 150 1.79 13.71 -15.63
CA ASP A 150 0.61 12.98 -15.18
C ASP A 150 0.89 12.38 -13.79
N PRO A 151 0.19 12.83 -12.73
CA PRO A 151 0.46 12.42 -11.35
C PRO A 151 0.07 10.97 -11.05
N PHE A 152 -0.60 10.27 -11.97
CA PHE A 152 -0.88 8.83 -11.89
C PHE A 152 0.22 7.97 -12.53
N SER A 153 1.05 8.58 -13.37
CA SER A 153 2.18 7.93 -14.03
C SER A 153 3.48 8.20 -13.28
N VAL A 154 3.71 9.47 -12.88
CA VAL A 154 4.89 9.92 -12.14
C VAL A 154 4.44 10.42 -10.77
N LEU A 155 5.05 9.89 -9.71
CA LEU A 155 4.70 10.26 -8.35
C LEU A 155 4.95 11.75 -8.11
N ASP A 156 3.90 12.49 -7.76
CA ASP A 156 4.01 13.85 -7.26
C ASP A 156 4.80 13.86 -5.95
N GLN A 157 6.02 14.40 -5.99
CA GLN A 157 6.91 14.41 -4.82
C GLN A 157 6.63 15.57 -3.86
N GLU A 158 5.91 16.61 -4.31
CA GLU A 158 5.63 17.82 -3.52
C GLU A 158 4.37 17.68 -2.67
N GLY A 159 3.30 17.08 -3.21
CA GLY A 159 2.07 16.80 -2.49
C GLY A 159 2.01 15.38 -1.96
N VAL A 160 1.79 14.41 -2.85
CA VAL A 160 1.63 12.99 -2.49
C VAL A 160 2.87 12.44 -1.78
N GLY A 161 4.06 12.82 -2.26
CA GLY A 161 5.34 12.45 -1.68
C GLY A 161 5.51 12.94 -0.25
N GLU A 162 4.92 14.08 0.12
CA GLU A 162 4.98 14.58 1.50
C GLU A 162 4.13 13.72 2.44
N LEU A 163 2.95 13.28 2.01
CA LEU A 163 2.17 12.29 2.76
C LEU A 163 2.92 10.97 2.90
N VAL A 164 3.62 10.53 1.86
CA VAL A 164 4.47 9.33 1.92
C VAL A 164 5.58 9.49 2.98
N LYS A 165 6.31 10.60 2.98
CA LYS A 165 7.36 10.87 3.98
C LYS A 165 6.79 10.89 5.40
N ILE A 166 5.68 11.60 5.63
CA ILE A 166 5.01 11.66 6.93
C ILE A 166 4.62 10.26 7.39
N GLY A 167 4.01 9.46 6.51
CA GLY A 167 3.60 8.10 6.82
C GLY A 167 4.77 7.19 7.20
N ILE A 168 5.89 7.29 6.46
CA ILE A 168 7.12 6.54 6.75
C ILE A 168 7.71 6.94 8.09
N GLU A 169 7.91 8.24 8.30
CA GLU A 169 8.54 8.77 9.51
C GLU A 169 7.75 8.39 10.76
N ARG A 170 6.43 8.61 10.73
CA ARG A 170 5.55 8.32 11.87
C ARG A 170 5.40 6.82 12.11
N GLY A 171 5.26 6.02 11.06
CA GLY A 171 5.21 4.56 11.20
C GLY A 171 6.48 4.01 11.83
N ARG A 172 7.65 4.45 11.34
CA ARG A 172 8.95 3.99 11.88
C ARG A 172 9.29 4.56 13.25
N ARG A 173 8.70 5.68 13.65
CA ARG A 173 8.80 6.17 15.03
C ARG A 173 8.24 5.16 16.04
N VAL A 174 7.22 4.41 15.65
CA VAL A 174 6.58 3.38 16.51
C VAL A 174 7.19 2.00 16.27
N ARG A 175 7.50 1.64 15.02
CA ARG A 175 8.15 0.38 14.64
C ARG A 175 9.41 0.66 13.81
N PRO A 176 10.61 0.80 14.41
CA PRO A 176 11.83 1.18 13.68
C PRO A 176 12.18 0.29 12.49
N ASP A 177 11.83 -0.99 12.57
CA ASP A 177 12.04 -2.02 11.54
C ASP A 177 10.81 -2.23 10.64
N LEU A 178 9.80 -1.35 10.69
CA LEU A 178 8.59 -1.44 9.89
C LEU A 178 8.95 -1.60 8.41
N LYS A 179 8.52 -2.73 7.84
CA LYS A 179 8.62 -3.00 6.40
C LYS A 179 7.68 -2.04 5.69
N ILE A 180 8.22 -1.24 4.78
CA ILE A 180 7.43 -0.28 4.02
C ILE A 180 7.74 -0.43 2.54
N GLY A 181 6.72 -0.52 1.70
CA GLY A 181 6.90 -0.42 0.26
C GLY A 181 5.81 0.39 -0.40
N ILE A 182 5.84 0.36 -1.72
CA ILE A 182 4.86 0.99 -2.62
C ILE A 182 4.36 -0.06 -3.61
N CYS A 183 3.09 0.04 -3.98
CA CYS A 183 2.50 -0.76 -5.04
C CYS A 183 1.80 0.14 -6.06
N GLY A 184 1.59 -0.39 -7.26
CA GLY A 184 0.94 0.31 -8.36
C GLY A 184 1.92 0.79 -9.43
N GLU A 185 1.48 1.75 -10.23
CA GLU A 185 2.17 2.19 -11.45
C GLU A 185 3.48 2.90 -11.12
N HIS A 186 3.46 3.75 -10.08
CA HIS A 186 4.64 4.44 -9.57
C HIS A 186 5.77 3.49 -9.14
N GLY A 187 5.46 2.25 -8.76
CA GLY A 187 6.46 1.26 -8.37
C GLY A 187 7.36 0.80 -9.52
N GLY A 188 6.99 1.10 -10.78
CA GLY A 188 7.77 0.81 -11.98
C GLY A 188 8.36 2.04 -12.66
N GLU A 189 7.98 3.26 -12.25
CA GLU A 189 8.43 4.50 -12.88
C GLU A 189 9.78 4.94 -12.28
N PRO A 190 10.84 5.13 -13.10
CA PRO A 190 12.20 5.33 -12.59
C PRO A 190 12.39 6.47 -11.57
N SER A 191 11.76 7.63 -11.79
CA SER A 191 11.92 8.78 -10.90
C SER A 191 11.21 8.56 -9.55
N SER A 192 10.06 7.88 -9.59
CA SER A 192 9.28 7.45 -8.42
C SER A 192 10.02 6.39 -7.62
N VAL A 193 10.67 5.42 -8.30
CA VAL A 193 11.54 4.43 -7.65
C VAL A 193 12.74 5.09 -6.99
N GLU A 194 13.36 6.10 -7.64
CA GLU A 194 14.44 6.88 -7.04
C GLU A 194 13.95 7.65 -5.78
N PHE A 195 12.75 8.24 -5.83
CA PHE A 195 12.13 8.85 -4.66
C PHE A 195 11.92 7.83 -3.53
N CYS A 196 11.37 6.65 -3.83
CA CYS A 196 11.15 5.57 -2.87
C CYS A 196 12.46 5.16 -2.17
N HIS A 197 13.57 5.10 -2.93
CA HIS A 197 14.90 4.87 -2.37
C HIS A 197 15.31 5.99 -1.40
N LYS A 198 15.15 7.26 -1.79
CA LYS A 198 15.53 8.44 -0.97
C LYS A 198 14.77 8.50 0.35
N VAL A 199 13.47 8.18 0.34
CA VAL A 199 12.65 8.15 1.57
C VAL A 199 12.81 6.84 2.36
N GLY A 200 13.69 5.95 1.90
CA GLY A 200 14.08 4.75 2.64
C GLY A 200 13.04 3.62 2.62
N MET A 201 12.23 3.48 1.57
CA MET A 201 11.36 2.31 1.43
C MET A 201 12.16 1.00 1.34
N THR A 202 11.59 -0.07 1.87
CA THR A 202 12.16 -1.41 1.85
C THR A 202 12.06 -2.06 0.48
N TYR A 203 10.97 -1.80 -0.26
CA TYR A 203 10.75 -2.39 -1.59
C TYR A 203 9.86 -1.50 -2.47
N VAL A 204 9.92 -1.76 -3.78
CA VAL A 204 8.94 -1.30 -4.76
C VAL A 204 8.26 -2.52 -5.40
N SER A 205 6.96 -2.44 -5.67
CA SER A 205 6.19 -3.50 -6.31
C SER A 205 5.52 -2.97 -7.57
N CYS A 206 5.70 -3.65 -8.69
CA CYS A 206 5.23 -3.25 -10.01
C CYS A 206 4.78 -4.45 -10.84
N SER A 207 4.16 -4.19 -11.99
CA SER A 207 3.75 -5.25 -12.92
C SER A 207 4.96 -6.05 -13.43
N PRO A 208 4.79 -7.33 -13.81
CA PRO A 208 5.90 -8.21 -14.17
C PRO A 208 6.85 -7.65 -15.23
N PHE A 209 6.32 -6.97 -16.25
CA PHE A 209 7.11 -6.37 -17.33
C PHE A 209 7.94 -5.15 -16.88
N MET A 210 7.55 -4.49 -15.79
CA MET A 210 8.25 -3.34 -15.24
C MET A 210 9.36 -3.74 -14.27
N ILE A 211 9.44 -5.02 -13.85
CA ILE A 211 10.47 -5.50 -12.91
C ILE A 211 11.90 -5.15 -13.36
N PRO A 212 12.31 -5.37 -14.63
CA PRO A 212 13.66 -4.99 -15.07
C PRO A 212 13.94 -3.49 -14.94
N ILE A 213 12.95 -2.65 -15.24
CA ILE A 213 13.04 -1.18 -15.14
C ILE A 213 13.19 -0.76 -13.69
N ALA A 214 12.32 -1.28 -12.79
CA ALA A 214 12.37 -0.97 -11.37
C ALA A 214 13.71 -1.39 -10.74
N ARG A 215 14.25 -2.56 -11.11
CA ARG A 215 15.56 -3.02 -10.66
C ARG A 215 16.69 -2.11 -11.12
N LEU A 216 16.68 -1.70 -12.38
CA LEU A 216 17.69 -0.79 -12.93
C LEU A 216 17.62 0.58 -12.25
N ALA A 217 16.42 1.14 -12.10
CA ALA A 217 16.19 2.42 -11.45
C ALA A 217 16.64 2.39 -9.97
N ALA A 218 16.31 1.33 -9.22
CA ALA A 218 16.76 1.17 -7.84
C ALA A 218 18.29 1.08 -7.72
N ALA A 219 18.96 0.37 -8.64
CA ALA A 219 20.42 0.31 -8.68
C ALA A 219 21.04 1.68 -8.98
N GLN A 220 20.51 2.40 -9.97
CA GLN A 220 20.94 3.76 -10.31
C GLN A 220 20.75 4.72 -9.13
N ALA A 221 19.60 4.66 -8.44
CA ALA A 221 19.33 5.47 -7.25
C ALA A 221 20.37 5.22 -6.15
N ARG A 222 20.72 3.95 -5.90
CA ARG A 222 21.76 3.59 -4.93
C ARG A 222 23.15 4.10 -5.33
N ILE A 223 23.52 4.01 -6.61
CA ILE A 223 24.81 4.50 -7.11
C ILE A 223 24.90 6.02 -6.96
N LYS A 224 23.85 6.76 -7.37
CA LYS A 224 23.77 8.22 -7.19
C LYS A 224 23.91 8.62 -5.72
N ALA A 225 23.21 7.94 -4.81
CA ALA A 225 23.29 8.21 -3.37
C ALA A 225 24.71 7.98 -2.81
N ARG A 226 25.41 6.94 -3.27
CA ARG A 226 26.81 6.68 -2.88
C ARG A 226 27.76 7.78 -3.35
N HIS A 227 27.69 8.17 -4.61
CA HIS A 227 28.55 9.24 -5.13
C HIS A 227 28.29 10.58 -4.45
N ALA A 228 27.04 10.89 -4.11
CA ALA A 228 26.72 12.08 -3.33
C ALA A 228 27.40 12.04 -1.95
N SER A 229 27.39 10.89 -1.25
CA SER A 229 28.04 10.75 0.06
C SER A 229 29.57 10.84 -0.02
N GLU A 230 30.20 10.25 -1.05
CA GLU A 230 31.65 10.25 -1.27
C GLU A 230 32.17 11.64 -1.70
N GLY A 231 31.36 12.42 -2.43
CA GLY A 231 31.71 13.80 -2.84
C GLY A 231 31.73 14.80 -1.68
N THR A 232 30.93 14.57 -0.63
CA THR A 232 30.92 15.41 0.59
C THR A 232 32.08 15.17 1.56
N SER A 233 32.84 14.06 1.43
CA SER A 233 33.98 13.79 2.34
C SER A 233 35.30 14.46 1.92
N HIS A 234 35.29 15.22 0.82
CA HIS A 234 36.48 15.89 0.26
C HIS A 234 36.30 17.40 0.08
N ALA A 235 35.30 18.00 0.73
CA ALA A 235 35.09 19.45 0.85
C ALA A 235 35.08 19.84 2.32
#